data_AF-A0A494YTP6-F1
#
_entry.id   AF-A0A494YTP6-F1
#
_cell.length_a   1.000
_cell.length_b   1.000
_cell.length_c   1.000
_cell.angle_alpha   90.00
_cell.angle_beta   90.00
_cell.angle_gamma   90.00
#
_symmetry.space_group_name_H-M   'P 1'
#
loop_
_entity.id
_entity.type
_entity.pdbx_description
1 polymer ?
#
loop_
_entity_poly.entity_id
_entity_poly.type
_entity_poly.pdbx_seq_one_letter_code
_entity_poly.pdbx_strand_id
1 'polypeptide(L)' 'MDKLLLFSFLSFPEDKSTYIPAVIELIIVVALCGLALMAIKRLSKKQELKTKELEERILRERQQNAQNQ' A
#
# COMPACT_ATOMS: atom_id res chain seq x y z
N MET A 1 27.13 2.07 -31.18
CA MET A 1 27.85 3.04 -30.31
C MET A 1 27.05 3.30 -29.03
N ASP A 2 26.33 2.28 -28.56
CA ASP A 2 25.18 2.46 -27.65
C ASP A 2 25.52 2.09 -26.20
N LYS A 3 26.69 1.46 -25.98
CA LYS A 3 27.18 1.07 -24.66
C LYS A 3 27.67 2.27 -23.83
N LEU A 4 28.10 3.36 -24.47
CA LEU A 4 28.56 4.58 -23.80
C LEU A 4 27.41 5.35 -23.14
N LEU A 5 26.21 5.34 -23.74
CA LEU A 5 25.03 6.01 -23.18
C LEU A 5 24.53 5.32 -21.91
N LEU A 6 24.55 3.98 -21.86
CA LEU A 6 24.21 3.21 -20.67
C LEU A 6 25.23 3.40 -19.54
N PHE A 7 26.52 3.49 -19.88
CA PHE A 7 27.59 3.65 -18.90
C PHE A 7 27.56 5.05 -18.27
N SER A 8 27.33 6.11 -19.05
CA SER A 8 27.20 7.48 -18.52
C SER A 8 25.98 7.68 -17.60
N PHE A 9 24.90 6.90 -17.75
CA PHE A 9 23.76 6.97 -16.83
C PHE A 9 24.03 6.24 -15.50
N LEU A 10 24.87 5.20 -15.51
CA LEU A 10 25.26 4.45 -14.31
C LEU A 10 26.52 5.02 -13.63
N SER A 11 27.24 5.94 -14.29
CA SER A 11 28.30 6.73 -13.67
C SER A 11 27.69 7.69 -12.66
N PHE A 12 27.71 7.29 -11.40
CA PHE A 12 27.31 8.16 -10.29
C PHE A 12 28.11 9.47 -10.33
N PRO A 13 27.48 10.63 -10.10
CA PRO A 13 28.20 11.90 -10.00
C PRO A 13 29.24 11.79 -8.88
N GLU A 14 30.50 12.15 -9.15
CA GLU A 14 31.59 12.13 -8.16
C GLU A 14 31.28 13.03 -6.95
N ASP A 15 30.47 14.07 -7.17
CA ASP A 15 30.05 15.01 -6.14
C ASP A 15 28.80 14.54 -5.39
N LYS A 16 28.99 14.24 -4.10
CA LYS A 16 27.94 13.76 -3.18
C LYS A 16 26.76 14.73 -3.01
N SER A 17 26.95 15.99 -3.39
CA SER A 17 25.93 17.04 -3.34
C SER A 17 24.71 16.72 -4.21
N THR A 18 24.86 15.94 -5.28
CA THR A 18 23.77 15.55 -6.17
C THR A 18 23.01 14.30 -5.70
N TYR A 19 23.65 13.38 -4.98
CA TYR A 19 23.00 12.15 -4.49
C TYR A 19 22.15 12.37 -3.24
N ILE A 20 22.57 13.28 -2.35
CA ILE A 20 21.83 13.63 -1.12
C ILE A 20 20.38 14.03 -1.39
N PRO A 21 20.06 14.96 -2.32
CA PRO A 21 18.67 15.32 -2.61
C PRO A 21 17.86 14.15 -3.16
N ALA A 22 18.44 13.32 -4.02
CA ALA A 22 17.76 12.14 -4.57
C ALA A 22 17.37 11.12 -3.47
N VAL A 23 18.22 10.92 -2.47
CA VAL A 23 17.90 10.06 -1.32
C VAL A 23 16.80 10.67 -0.46
N ILE A 24 16.81 11.98 -0.25
CA ILE A 24 15.76 12.68 0.51
C ILE A 24 14.40 12.52 -0.19
N GLU A 25 14.36 12.74 -1.51
CA GLU A 25 13.15 12.55 -2.31
C GLU A 25 12.64 11.11 -2.23
N LEU A 26 13.55 10.13 -2.35
CA LEU A 26 13.19 8.71 -2.22
C LEU A 26 12.61 8.40 -0.84
N ILE A 27 13.22 8.91 0.23
CA ILE A 27 12.72 8.74 1.60
C ILE A 27 11.33 9.34 1.75
N ILE A 28 11.08 10.53 1.19
CA ILE A 28 9.77 11.19 1.23
C ILE A 28 8.72 10.32 0.53
N VAL A 29 9.01 9.83 -0.68
CA VAL A 29 8.07 8.98 -1.43
C VAL A 29 7.80 7.67 -0.68
N VAL A 30 8.83 7.01 -0.16
CA VAL A 30 8.69 5.78 0.63
C VAL A 30 7.86 6.04 1.90
N ALA A 31 8.09 7.15 2.59
CA ALA A 31 7.32 7.54 3.76
C ALA A 31 5.84 7.77 3.40
N LEU A 32 5.56 8.48 2.32
CA LEU A 32 4.20 8.71 1.83
C LEU A 32 3.50 7.41 1.44
N CYS A 33 4.19 6.49 0.75
CA CYS A 33 3.66 5.15 0.46
C CYS A 33 3.36 4.36 1.73
N GLY A 34 4.27 4.41 2.72
CA GLY A 34 4.05 3.77 4.03
C GLY A 34 2.81 4.31 4.74
N LEU A 35 2.64 5.64 4.74
CA LEU A 35 1.46 6.30 5.32
C LEU A 35 0.17 5.94 4.56
N ALA A 36 0.20 5.90 3.23
CA ALA A 36 -0.94 5.50 2.42
C ALA A 36 -1.37 4.06 2.72
N LEU A 37 -0.42 3.12 2.80
CA LEU A 37 -0.70 1.73 3.17
C LEU A 37 -1.25 1.61 4.60
N MET A 38 -0.73 2.39 5.55
CA MET A 38 -1.29 2.44 6.91
C MET A 38 -2.72 2.99 6.92
N ALA A 39 -3.00 4.04 6.15
CA ALA A 39 -4.33 4.63 6.04
C ALA A 39 -5.34 3.62 5.46
N ILE A 40 -4.98 2.94 4.38
CA ILE A 40 -5.79 1.88 3.76
C ILE A 40 -6.06 0.77 4.77
N LYS A 41 -5.02 0.26 5.47
CA LYS A 41 -5.19 -0.78 6.49
C LYS A 41 -6.18 -0.39 7.60
N ARG A 42 -6.11 0.85 8.07
CA ARG A 42 -7.05 1.36 9.09
C ARG A 42 -8.48 1.44 8.56
N LEU A 43 -8.65 1.86 7.30
CA LEU A 43 -9.95 1.92 6.66
C LEU A 43 -10.54 0.52 6.42
N SER A 44 -9.72 -0.44 6.00
CA SER A 44 -10.13 -1.84 5.79
C SER A 44 -10.59 -2.50 7.09
N LYS A 45 -9.91 -2.27 8.22
CA LYS A 45 -10.35 -2.80 9.53
C LYS A 45 -11.75 -2.35 9.93
N LYS A 46 -12.12 -1.10 9.61
CA LYS A 46 -13.48 -0.58 9.87
C LYS A 46 -14.52 -1.22 8.97
N GLN A 47 -14.16 -1.54 7.74
CA GLN A 47 -15.05 -2.23 6.78
C GLN A 47 -15.24 -3.69 7.17
N GLU A 48 -14.17 -4.38 7.57
CA GLU A 48 -14.22 -5.78 7.99
C GLU A 48 -15.19 -6.00 9.15
N LEU A 49 -15.19 -5.11 10.16
CA LEU A 49 -16.11 -5.22 11.29
C LEU A 49 -17.59 -5.12 10.86
N LYS A 50 -17.90 -4.15 9.99
CA LYS A 50 -19.26 -3.96 9.47
C LYS A 50 -19.73 -5.13 8.61
N THR A 51 -18.83 -5.69 7.81
CA THR A 51 -19.13 -6.87 6.98
C THR A 51 -19.40 -8.10 7.85
N LYS A 52 -18.61 -8.32 8.91
CA LYS A 52 -18.82 -9.45 9.84
C LYS A 52 -20.19 -9.39 10.51
N GLU A 53 -20.62 -8.22 10.99
CA GLU A 53 -21.95 -8.06 11.58
C GLU A 53 -23.07 -8.35 10.56
N LEU A 54 -22.90 -7.92 9.31
CA LEU A 54 -23.86 -8.20 8.24
C LEU A 54 -23.92 -9.69 7.89
N GLU A 55 -22.77 -10.35 7.75
CA GLU A 55 -22.69 -11.79 7.50
C GLU A 55 -23.36 -12.59 8.62
N GLU A 56 -23.10 -12.23 9.89
CA GLU A 56 -23.67 -12.93 11.04
C GLU A 56 -25.20 -12.74 11.11
N ARG A 57 -25.73 -11.57 10.73
CA ARG A 57 -27.17 -11.34 10.62
C ARG A 57 -27.81 -12.20 9.52
N ILE A 58 -27.22 -12.22 8.32
CA ILE A 58 -27.72 -13.03 7.20
C ILE A 58 -27.68 -14.51 7.55
N LEU A 59 -26.62 -14.98 8.22
CA LEU A 59 -26.50 -16.38 8.66
C LEU A 59 -27.59 -16.73 9.67
N ARG A 60 -27.85 -15.86 10.66
CA ARG A 60 -28.92 -16.06 11.64
C ARG A 60 -30.30 -16.11 10.99
N GLU A 61 -30.59 -15.21 10.06
CA GLU A 61 -31.86 -15.19 9.31
C GLU A 61 -32.02 -16.47 8.46
N ARG A 62 -30.96 -16.95 7.81
CA ARG A 62 -30.99 -18.20 7.05
C ARG A 62 -31.20 -19.43 7.93
N GLN A 63 -30.58 -19.48 9.10
CA GLN A 63 -30.76 -20.58 10.06
C GLN A 63 -32.19 -20.61 10.61
N GLN A 64 -32.76 -19.45 10.96
CA GLN A 64 -34.16 -19.37 11.40
C GLN A 64 -35.12 -19.79 10.30
N ASN A 65 -34.91 -19.36 9.05
CA ASN A 65 -35.76 -19.77 7.93
C ASN A 65 -35.63 -21.27 7.61
N ALA A 66 -34.45 -21.86 7.80
CA ALA A 66 -34.24 -23.30 7.60
C ALA A 66 -34.79 -24.16 8.76
N GLN A 67 -34.93 -23.61 9.97
CA GLN A 67 -35.58 -24.30 11.10
C GLN A 67 -37.11 -24.17 11.09
N ASN A 68 -37.65 -23.15 10.44
CA ASN A 68 -39.09 -22.90 10.33
C ASN A 68 -39.72 -23.52 9.06
N GLN A 69 -38.95 -24.28 8.27
CA GLN A 69 -39.43 -25.15 7.18
C GLN A 69 -39.32 -26.62 7.59
#